data_AF-A0A0S8ECP9-F1
#
_entry.id   AF-A0A0S8ECP9-F1
#
_cell.length_a   1.000
_cell.length_b   1.000
_cell.length_c   1.000
_cell.angle_alpha   90.00
_cell.angle_beta   90.00
_cell.angle_gamma   90.00
#
_symmetry.space_group_name_H-M   'P 1'
#
loop_
_entity.id
_entity.type
_entity.pdbx_description
1 polymer ?
#
loop_
_entity_poly.entity_id
_entity_poly.type
_entity_poly.pdbx_seq_one_letter_code
_entity_poly.pdbx_strand_id
1 'polypeptide(L)'
;ENGGRGLNLTWEGRDGIVNSSKGRRDILADTLGMPTTLEGQVVRLADAVAYINHDIADAVRAGILSEDELPAAVIESLGREHSQRISTLVGDIVDHSWAATGLVASETPPHIGMGASVQEAANALREFLFQRVYLWEDRRAEVERAKRVVRLLFGYYVERPQEIDSDFLIPSDPSWRQAADYVAGMTDLFALNTAARLGFREKGP
;
A
#
# COMPACT_ATOMS: atom_id res chain seq x y z
N GLU A 1 -1.10 -10.95 -21.36
CA GLU A 1 -1.59 -12.22 -20.76
C GLU A 1 -3.00 -12.54 -21.25
N ASN A 2 -3.32 -13.80 -21.57
CA ASN A 2 -4.61 -14.30 -22.08
C ASN A 2 -5.25 -13.50 -23.26
N GLY A 3 -4.42 -12.83 -24.08
CA GLY A 3 -4.90 -11.99 -25.16
C GLY A 3 -5.78 -10.81 -24.68
N GLY A 4 -5.42 -10.18 -23.56
CA GLY A 4 -6.12 -9.01 -23.01
C GLY A 4 -7.30 -9.33 -22.10
N ARG A 5 -7.58 -10.62 -21.82
CA ARG A 5 -8.70 -11.06 -20.96
C ARG A 5 -8.38 -11.16 -19.46
N GLY A 6 -7.18 -10.73 -19.06
CA GLY A 6 -6.70 -10.78 -17.69
C GLY A 6 -6.40 -12.21 -17.21
N LEU A 7 -6.19 -12.36 -15.90
CA LEU A 7 -5.71 -13.60 -15.28
C LEU A 7 -6.80 -14.63 -14.94
N ASN A 8 -8.08 -14.30 -15.19
CA ASN A 8 -9.22 -15.15 -14.80
C ASN A 8 -9.17 -15.58 -13.32
N LEU A 9 -8.83 -14.63 -12.45
CA LEU A 9 -8.79 -14.86 -11.01
C LEU A 9 -10.16 -15.27 -10.48
N THR A 10 -10.17 -16.09 -9.43
CA THR A 10 -11.42 -16.46 -8.75
C THR A 10 -12.12 -15.23 -8.17
N TRP A 11 -13.37 -15.39 -7.77
CA TRP A 11 -14.10 -14.30 -7.13
C TRP A 11 -13.44 -13.91 -5.80
N GLU A 12 -13.03 -14.89 -5.00
CA GLU A 12 -12.38 -14.71 -3.70
C GLU A 12 -11.04 -13.97 -3.83
N GLY A 13 -10.24 -14.32 -4.85
CA GLY A 13 -8.98 -13.63 -5.10
C GLY A 13 -9.18 -12.15 -5.48
N ARG A 14 -10.22 -11.85 -6.27
CA ARG A 14 -10.57 -10.47 -6.63
C ARG A 14 -11.13 -9.69 -5.44
N ASP A 15 -11.98 -10.30 -4.63
CA ASP A 15 -12.52 -9.73 -3.40
C ASP A 15 -11.38 -9.35 -2.43
N GLY A 16 -10.41 -10.24 -2.23
CA GLY A 16 -9.23 -9.97 -1.43
C GLY A 16 -8.41 -8.78 -1.93
N ILE A 17 -8.19 -8.67 -3.25
CA ILE A 17 -7.45 -7.54 -3.85
C ILE A 17 -8.20 -6.22 -3.63
N VAL A 18 -9.49 -6.17 -3.97
CA VAL A 18 -10.31 -4.94 -3.89
C VAL A 18 -10.40 -4.43 -2.45
N ASN A 19 -10.58 -5.34 -1.48
CA ASN A 19 -10.84 -4.99 -0.10
C ASN A 19 -9.59 -5.00 0.81
N SER A 20 -8.40 -5.13 0.21
CA SER A 20 -7.12 -5.09 0.95
C SER A 20 -6.70 -3.68 1.38
N SER A 21 -7.26 -2.65 0.74
CA SER A 21 -6.86 -1.24 0.93
C SER A 21 -7.37 -0.63 2.24
N LYS A 22 -6.48 0.08 2.96
CA LYS A 22 -6.71 0.57 4.34
C LYS A 22 -6.80 2.08 4.43
N GLY A 23 -7.64 2.55 5.34
CA GLY A 23 -7.73 3.96 5.68
C GLY A 23 -6.45 4.44 6.35
N ARG A 24 -6.12 5.73 6.21
CA ARG A 24 -4.92 6.33 6.80
C ARG A 24 -4.85 6.18 8.33
N ARG A 25 -5.98 6.35 9.02
CA ARG A 25 -6.03 6.52 10.48
C ARG A 25 -6.21 5.24 11.28
N ASP A 26 -6.70 4.18 10.65
CA ASP A 26 -6.94 2.92 11.34
C ASP A 26 -6.66 1.75 10.41
N ILE A 27 -5.84 0.83 10.90
CA ILE A 27 -5.39 -0.38 10.22
C ILE A 27 -6.56 -1.32 9.95
N LEU A 28 -7.58 -1.29 10.81
CA LEU A 28 -8.84 -2.00 10.59
C LEU A 28 -9.88 -1.16 9.84
N ALA A 29 -9.74 0.17 9.78
CA ALA A 29 -10.79 1.02 9.24
C ALA A 29 -11.11 0.70 7.79
N ASP A 30 -12.40 0.54 7.56
CA ASP A 30 -12.97 0.27 6.28
C ASP A 30 -13.03 1.54 5.42
N THR A 31 -12.14 1.65 4.43
CA THR A 31 -12.18 2.72 3.42
C THR A 31 -12.90 2.34 2.14
N LEU A 32 -13.03 1.05 1.84
CA LEU A 32 -13.49 0.52 0.53
C LEU A 32 -14.31 -0.78 0.62
N GLY A 33 -14.19 -1.50 1.72
CA GLY A 33 -14.85 -2.74 2.11
C GLY A 33 -13.97 -3.54 3.08
N MET A 34 -14.56 -4.49 3.80
CA MET A 34 -13.83 -5.60 4.43
C MET A 34 -13.88 -6.82 3.50
N PRO A 35 -12.76 -7.58 3.35
CA PRO A 35 -12.79 -8.81 2.58
C PRO A 35 -13.84 -9.78 3.13
N THR A 36 -14.57 -10.41 2.23
CA THR A 36 -15.65 -11.36 2.59
C THR A 36 -15.07 -12.64 3.17
N THR A 37 -13.90 -13.06 2.70
CA THR A 37 -13.20 -14.26 3.16
C THR A 37 -12.31 -13.97 4.36
N LEU A 38 -12.14 -14.96 5.24
CA LEU A 38 -11.21 -14.87 6.37
C LEU A 38 -9.77 -14.75 5.86
N GLU A 39 -9.42 -15.46 4.79
CA GLU A 39 -8.11 -15.37 4.13
C GLU A 39 -7.84 -13.95 3.60
N GLY A 40 -8.85 -13.30 3.00
CA GLY A 40 -8.74 -11.91 2.58
C GLY A 40 -8.48 -10.97 3.77
N GLN A 41 -9.14 -11.20 4.91
CA GLN A 41 -8.90 -10.44 6.14
C GLN A 41 -7.49 -10.68 6.70
N VAL A 42 -6.96 -11.91 6.65
CA VAL A 42 -5.57 -12.23 6.99
C VAL A 42 -4.60 -11.45 6.10
N VAL A 43 -4.78 -11.50 4.77
CA VAL A 43 -3.91 -10.80 3.82
C VAL A 43 -3.90 -9.29 4.09
N ARG A 44 -5.07 -8.71 4.35
CA ARG A 44 -5.20 -7.30 4.72
C ARG A 44 -4.37 -6.98 5.97
N LEU A 45 -4.49 -7.74 7.05
CA LEU A 45 -3.72 -7.49 8.26
C LEU A 45 -2.22 -7.73 8.08
N ALA A 46 -1.84 -8.80 7.39
CA ALA A 46 -0.45 -9.13 7.10
C ALA A 46 0.27 -7.98 6.36
N ASP A 47 -0.40 -7.38 5.36
CA ASP A 47 0.11 -6.22 4.65
C ASP A 47 0.31 -5.00 5.58
N ALA A 48 -0.54 -4.80 6.60
CA ALA A 48 -0.38 -3.68 7.53
C ALA A 48 0.83 -3.88 8.44
N VAL A 49 0.98 -5.11 8.96
CA VAL A 49 2.10 -5.49 9.81
C VAL A 49 3.42 -5.37 9.03
N ALA A 50 3.45 -5.84 7.78
CA ALA A 50 4.61 -5.72 6.91
C ALA A 50 4.98 -4.24 6.65
N TYR A 51 3.99 -3.43 6.23
CA TYR A 51 4.19 -2.02 5.90
C TYR A 51 4.77 -1.22 7.07
N ILE A 52 4.16 -1.32 8.27
CA ILE A 52 4.61 -0.58 9.45
C ILE A 52 6.07 -0.92 9.79
N ASN A 53 6.44 -2.20 9.71
CA ASN A 53 7.77 -2.64 10.12
C ASN A 53 8.85 -2.35 9.07
N HIS A 54 8.53 -2.47 7.78
CA HIS A 54 9.45 -2.12 6.71
C HIS A 54 9.68 -0.61 6.62
N ASP A 55 8.63 0.20 6.79
CA ASP A 55 8.74 1.66 6.75
C ASP A 55 9.67 2.23 7.84
N ILE A 56 9.63 1.66 9.04
CA ILE A 56 10.57 2.03 10.12
C ILE A 56 12.00 1.73 9.66
N ALA A 57 12.25 0.51 9.18
CA ALA A 57 13.59 0.09 8.78
C ALA A 57 14.14 0.96 7.64
N ASP A 58 13.30 1.30 6.66
CA ASP A 58 13.71 2.12 5.52
C ASP A 58 13.89 3.59 5.90
N ALA A 59 13.06 4.13 6.78
CA ALA A 59 13.24 5.48 7.29
C ALA A 59 14.50 5.62 8.18
N VAL A 60 14.83 4.59 8.97
CA VAL A 60 16.11 4.53 9.72
C VAL A 60 17.29 4.47 8.75
N ARG A 61 17.24 3.60 7.74
CA ARG A 61 18.30 3.48 6.73
C ARG A 61 18.51 4.77 5.95
N ALA A 62 17.43 5.52 5.69
CA ALA A 62 17.46 6.80 5.01
C ALA A 62 17.83 7.98 5.93
N GLY A 63 18.03 7.75 7.23
CA GLY A 63 18.37 8.80 8.21
C GLY A 63 17.22 9.77 8.51
N ILE A 64 15.97 9.39 8.19
CA ILE A 64 14.77 10.20 8.40
C ILE A 64 14.31 10.13 9.85
N LEU A 65 14.49 8.98 10.49
CA LEU A 65 14.18 8.75 11.89
C LEU A 65 15.22 7.84 12.53
N SER A 66 15.34 7.91 13.85
CA SER A 66 16.05 6.92 14.67
C SER A 66 15.05 6.08 15.47
N GLU A 67 15.45 4.87 15.87
CA GLU A 67 14.58 3.99 16.66
C GLU A 67 14.19 4.59 18.02
N ASP A 68 15.03 5.47 18.57
CA ASP A 68 14.76 6.18 19.82
C ASP A 68 13.70 7.28 19.69
N GLU A 69 13.33 7.66 18.46
CA GLU A 69 12.24 8.60 18.21
C GLU A 69 10.86 7.93 18.16
N LEU A 70 10.80 6.60 18.21
CA LEU A 70 9.52 5.89 18.26
C LEU A 70 8.78 6.23 19.56
N PRO A 71 7.44 6.42 19.53
CA PRO A 71 6.68 6.77 20.72
C PRO A 71 6.84 5.72 21.84
N ALA A 72 7.07 6.18 23.08
CA ALA A 72 7.28 5.27 24.21
C ALA A 72 6.12 4.29 24.42
N ALA A 73 4.88 4.74 24.25
CA ALA A 73 3.68 3.90 24.35
C ALA A 73 3.64 2.79 23.28
N VAL A 74 4.18 3.06 22.09
CA VAL A 74 4.30 2.05 21.02
C VAL A 74 5.38 1.03 21.37
N ILE A 75 6.52 1.49 21.89
CA ILE A 75 7.61 0.60 22.31
C ILE A 75 7.14 -0.31 23.46
N GLU A 76 6.40 0.24 24.42
CA GLU A 76 5.86 -0.51 25.55
C GLU A 76 4.86 -1.57 25.10
N SER A 77 3.96 -1.24 24.16
CA SER A 77 2.92 -2.16 23.72
C SER A 77 3.39 -3.17 22.67
N LEU A 78 4.17 -2.75 21.66
CA LEU A 78 4.54 -3.59 20.53
C LEU A 78 5.96 -4.14 20.63
N GLY A 79 6.87 -3.43 21.30
CA GLY A 79 8.28 -3.77 21.40
C GLY A 79 9.21 -2.80 20.67
N ARG A 80 10.47 -2.78 21.10
CA ARG A 80 11.51 -1.90 20.55
C ARG A 80 12.14 -2.47 19.28
N GLU A 81 12.42 -3.76 19.29
CA GLU A 81 13.09 -4.41 18.17
C GLU A 81 12.09 -4.77 17.05
N HIS A 82 12.58 -4.81 15.82
CA HIS A 82 11.77 -5.22 14.66
C HIS A 82 11.10 -6.58 14.87
N SER A 83 11.83 -7.57 15.38
CA SER A 83 11.30 -8.91 15.66
C SER A 83 10.24 -8.90 16.75
N GLN A 84 10.43 -8.12 17.81
CA GLN A 84 9.47 -8.00 18.91
C GLN A 84 8.13 -7.44 18.41
N ARG A 85 8.16 -6.35 17.62
CA ARG A 85 6.94 -5.78 17.03
C ARG A 85 6.18 -6.76 16.18
N ILE A 86 6.87 -7.49 15.30
CA ILE A 86 6.24 -8.52 14.46
C ILE A 86 5.64 -9.62 15.34
N SER A 87 6.38 -10.15 16.31
CA SER A 87 5.89 -11.21 17.20
C SER A 87 4.66 -10.76 17.99
N THR A 88 4.65 -9.55 18.53
CA THR A 88 3.50 -9.01 19.27
C THR A 88 2.29 -8.85 18.37
N LEU A 89 2.44 -8.20 17.21
CA LEU A 89 1.34 -7.97 16.27
C LEU A 89 0.76 -9.28 15.74
N VAL A 90 1.61 -10.21 15.29
CA VAL A 90 1.17 -11.49 14.73
C VAL A 90 0.57 -12.38 15.81
N GLY A 91 1.19 -12.45 16.99
CA GLY A 91 0.68 -13.24 18.12
C GLY A 91 -0.71 -12.77 18.54
N ASP A 92 -0.87 -11.46 18.74
CA ASP A 92 -2.14 -10.88 19.14
C ASP A 92 -3.23 -11.07 18.08
N ILE A 93 -2.88 -11.00 16.78
CA ILE A 93 -3.80 -11.32 15.68
C ILE A 93 -4.26 -12.78 15.76
N VAL A 94 -3.33 -13.72 15.95
CA VAL A 94 -3.66 -15.15 16.04
C VAL A 94 -4.58 -15.43 17.22
N ASP A 95 -4.27 -14.86 18.39
CA ASP A 95 -5.04 -15.06 19.62
C ASP A 95 -6.47 -14.51 19.47
N HIS A 96 -6.63 -13.32 18.90
CA HIS A 96 -7.94 -12.68 18.71
C HIS A 96 -8.71 -13.21 17.49
N SER A 97 -8.08 -14.02 16.65
CA SER A 97 -8.71 -14.64 15.49
C SER A 97 -8.99 -16.13 15.68
N TRP A 98 -8.78 -16.67 16.89
CA TRP A 98 -8.83 -18.13 17.12
C TRP A 98 -10.18 -18.77 16.78
N ALA A 99 -11.30 -18.04 16.92
CA ALA A 99 -12.63 -18.51 16.53
C ALA A 99 -12.71 -18.86 15.03
N ALA A 100 -11.88 -18.25 14.18
CA ALA A 100 -11.79 -18.53 12.75
C ALA A 100 -11.29 -19.96 12.44
N THR A 101 -10.66 -20.64 13.40
CA THR A 101 -10.23 -22.03 13.25
C THR A 101 -11.40 -23.02 13.20
N GLY A 102 -12.59 -22.61 13.68
CA GLY A 102 -13.75 -23.49 13.84
C GLY A 102 -13.61 -24.51 15.00
N LEU A 103 -12.51 -24.48 15.76
CA LEU A 103 -12.28 -25.36 16.91
C LEU A 103 -13.01 -24.89 18.18
N VAL A 104 -13.46 -23.63 18.19
CA VAL A 104 -14.20 -23.03 19.30
C VAL A 104 -15.55 -22.57 18.77
N ALA A 105 -16.61 -22.91 19.50
CA ALA A 105 -17.95 -22.43 19.16
C ALA A 105 -18.03 -20.90 19.35
N SER A 106 -18.57 -20.22 18.36
CA SER A 106 -18.79 -18.77 18.38
C SER A 106 -20.25 -18.47 18.05
N GLU A 107 -20.86 -17.57 18.81
CA GLU A 107 -22.24 -17.11 18.58
C GLU A 107 -22.33 -16.15 17.39
N THR A 108 -21.22 -15.51 17.05
CA THR A 108 -21.09 -14.61 15.90
C THR A 108 -20.20 -15.21 14.82
N PRO A 109 -20.38 -14.82 13.54
CA PRO A 109 -19.42 -15.16 12.51
C PRO A 109 -18.00 -14.75 12.94
N PRO A 110 -17.00 -15.63 12.79
CA PRO A 110 -15.63 -15.28 13.12
C PRO A 110 -15.13 -14.17 12.20
N HIS A 111 -14.19 -13.39 12.71
CA HIS A 111 -13.46 -12.38 11.95
C HIS A 111 -11.98 -12.43 12.35
N ILE A 112 -11.11 -11.93 11.48
CA ILE A 112 -9.69 -11.78 11.78
C ILE A 112 -9.47 -10.38 12.33
N GLY A 113 -8.89 -10.30 13.53
CA GLY A 113 -8.73 -9.06 14.27
C GLY A 113 -7.56 -9.12 15.23
N MET A 114 -7.39 -8.04 15.99
CA MET A 114 -6.37 -7.89 17.04
C MET A 114 -7.02 -7.21 18.24
N GLY A 115 -6.45 -7.36 19.43
CA GLY A 115 -6.93 -6.78 20.66
C GLY A 115 -6.86 -5.25 20.63
N ALA A 116 -7.79 -4.60 21.34
CA ALA A 116 -7.94 -3.15 21.32
C ALA A 116 -6.64 -2.40 21.66
N SER A 117 -5.88 -2.87 22.66
CA SER A 117 -4.62 -2.24 23.06
C SER A 117 -3.54 -2.33 21.97
N VAL A 118 -3.38 -3.49 21.33
CA VAL A 118 -2.42 -3.68 20.23
C VAL A 118 -2.86 -2.90 19.00
N GLN A 119 -4.15 -2.85 18.71
CA GLN A 119 -4.70 -2.04 17.63
C GLN A 119 -4.42 -0.54 17.83
N GLU A 120 -4.66 -0.02 19.03
CA GLU A 120 -4.38 1.38 19.37
C GLU A 120 -2.90 1.72 19.19
N ALA A 121 -2.00 0.86 19.66
CA ALA A 121 -0.57 1.05 19.50
C ALA A 121 -0.13 0.97 18.03
N ALA A 122 -0.67 0.03 17.25
CA ALA A 122 -0.40 -0.10 15.82
C ALA A 122 -0.88 1.13 15.04
N ASN A 123 -2.07 1.65 15.37
CA ASN A 123 -2.62 2.87 14.78
C ASN A 123 -1.78 4.11 15.15
N ALA A 124 -1.36 4.23 16.40
CA ALA A 124 -0.48 5.31 16.85
C ALA A 124 0.87 5.29 16.11
N LEU A 125 1.47 4.10 15.95
CA LEU A 125 2.71 3.93 15.20
C LEU A 125 2.54 4.30 13.72
N ARG A 126 1.44 3.87 13.10
CA ARG A 126 1.14 4.20 11.70
C ARG A 126 0.99 5.70 11.50
N GLU A 127 0.25 6.40 12.37
CA GLU A 127 0.10 7.86 12.24
C GLU A 127 1.42 8.58 12.51
N PHE A 128 2.24 8.12 13.47
CA PHE A 128 3.59 8.65 13.69
C PHE A 128 4.44 8.55 12.42
N LEU A 129 4.49 7.38 11.79
CA LEU A 129 5.23 7.18 10.54
C LEU A 129 4.66 8.03 9.41
N PHE A 130 3.34 8.17 9.33
CA PHE A 130 2.72 9.05 8.34
C PHE A 130 3.19 10.50 8.48
N GLN A 131 3.21 11.02 9.71
CA GLN A 131 3.65 12.40 9.97
C GLN A 131 5.16 12.58 9.75
N ARG A 132 5.98 11.64 10.21
CA ARG A 132 7.44 11.77 10.20
C ARG A 132 8.10 11.37 8.87
N VAL A 133 7.54 10.39 8.16
CA VAL A 133 8.15 9.82 6.95
C VAL A 133 7.40 10.25 5.70
N TYR A 134 6.06 10.21 5.71
CA TYR A 134 5.26 10.49 4.51
C TYR A 134 5.05 11.98 4.26
N LEU A 135 4.81 12.76 5.32
CA LEU A 135 4.62 14.21 5.23
C LEU A 135 5.92 15.02 5.34
N TRP A 136 7.07 14.35 5.43
CA TRP A 136 8.37 14.98 5.56
C TRP A 136 8.60 16.00 4.44
N GLU A 137 8.92 17.24 4.82
CA GLU A 137 8.94 18.40 3.91
C GLU A 137 9.95 18.25 2.78
N ASP A 138 11.07 17.55 3.00
CA ASP A 138 12.12 17.34 2.02
C ASP A 138 11.68 16.48 0.82
N ARG A 139 10.61 15.68 0.95
CA ARG A 139 10.05 14.90 -0.18
C ARG A 139 8.99 15.63 -0.99
N ARG A 140 8.56 16.84 -0.59
CA ARG A 140 7.56 17.59 -1.37
C ARG A 140 8.05 17.91 -2.78
N ALA A 141 9.34 18.25 -2.92
CA ALA A 141 9.93 18.54 -4.22
C ALA A 141 9.94 17.30 -5.14
N GLU A 142 10.30 16.13 -4.60
CA GLU A 142 10.28 14.86 -5.32
C GLU A 142 8.86 14.42 -5.69
N VAL A 143 7.91 14.52 -4.77
CA VAL A 143 6.49 14.22 -5.02
C VAL A 143 5.93 15.12 -6.12
N GLU A 144 6.20 16.42 -6.07
CA GLU A 144 5.77 17.34 -7.12
C GLU A 144 6.49 17.06 -8.45
N ARG A 145 7.74 16.61 -8.43
CA ARG A 145 8.45 16.15 -9.65
C ARG A 145 7.76 14.94 -10.25
N ALA A 146 7.49 13.90 -9.46
CA ALA A 146 6.79 12.70 -9.90
C ALA A 146 5.41 13.04 -10.50
N LYS A 147 4.63 13.92 -9.85
CA LYS A 147 3.34 14.39 -10.39
C LYS A 147 3.49 15.07 -11.75
N ARG A 148 4.52 15.90 -11.95
CA ARG A 148 4.75 16.55 -13.26
C ARG A 148 5.15 15.55 -14.34
N VAL A 149 5.97 14.56 -14.00
CA VAL A 149 6.33 13.46 -14.90
C VAL A 149 5.09 12.68 -15.32
N VAL A 150 4.27 12.22 -14.37
CA VAL A 150 3.04 11.47 -14.66
C VAL A 150 2.07 12.30 -15.50
N ARG A 151 1.87 13.59 -15.19
CA ARG A 151 1.00 14.48 -15.99
C ARG A 151 1.50 14.66 -17.42
N LEU A 152 2.81 14.82 -17.62
CA LEU A 152 3.40 14.94 -18.95
C LEU A 152 3.15 13.67 -19.76
N LEU A 153 3.49 12.50 -19.20
CA LEU A 153 3.32 11.21 -19.86
C LEU A 153 1.85 10.96 -20.20
N PHE A 154 0.96 11.16 -19.22
CA PHE A 154 -0.47 10.99 -19.42
C PHE A 154 -1.00 11.89 -20.54
N GLY A 155 -0.70 13.20 -20.49
CA GLY A 155 -1.14 14.14 -21.52
C GLY A 155 -0.61 13.78 -22.90
N TYR A 156 0.66 13.35 -22.99
CA TYR A 156 1.26 12.93 -24.25
C TYR A 156 0.51 11.75 -24.89
N TYR A 157 0.24 10.70 -24.12
CA TYR A 157 -0.41 9.49 -24.62
C TYR A 157 -1.93 9.64 -24.82
N VAL A 158 -2.59 10.55 -24.11
CA VAL A 158 -3.99 10.93 -24.39
C VAL A 158 -4.12 11.51 -25.81
N GLU A 159 -3.19 12.38 -26.20
CA GLU A 159 -3.16 13.01 -27.52
C GLU A 159 -2.65 12.08 -28.63
N ARG A 160 -1.82 11.09 -28.27
CA ARG A 160 -1.13 10.19 -29.21
C ARG A 160 -1.28 8.72 -28.79
N PRO A 161 -2.51 8.17 -28.72
CA PRO A 161 -2.73 6.79 -28.29
C PRO A 161 -2.03 5.77 -29.21
N GLN A 162 -1.84 6.09 -30.49
CA GLN A 162 -1.11 5.25 -31.46
C GLN A 162 0.39 5.08 -31.14
N GLU A 163 0.95 5.89 -30.25
CA GLU A 163 2.35 5.77 -29.82
C GLU A 163 2.52 4.92 -28.56
N ILE A 164 1.43 4.39 -28.01
CA ILE A 164 1.51 3.44 -26.92
C ILE A 164 1.93 2.08 -27.47
N ASP A 165 3.11 1.62 -27.05
CA ASP A 165 3.63 0.30 -27.38
C ASP A 165 3.35 -0.66 -26.22
N SER A 166 2.17 -1.31 -26.25
CA SER A 166 1.74 -2.27 -25.23
C SER A 166 0.73 -3.28 -25.76
N ASP A 167 1.03 -4.56 -25.57
CA ASP A 167 0.13 -5.70 -25.88
C ASP A 167 -1.06 -5.82 -24.93
N PHE A 168 -1.14 -4.96 -23.90
CA PHE A 168 -2.15 -5.02 -22.85
C PHE A 168 -3.27 -4.00 -23.01
N LEU A 169 -3.23 -3.18 -24.07
CA LEU A 169 -4.29 -2.23 -24.34
C LEU A 169 -5.56 -2.92 -24.83
N ILE A 170 -6.70 -2.42 -24.38
CA ILE A 170 -8.01 -2.79 -24.88
C ILE A 170 -8.39 -1.76 -25.97
N PRO A 171 -8.46 -2.15 -27.26
CA PRO A 171 -8.64 -1.17 -28.35
C PRO A 171 -9.96 -0.38 -28.28
N SER A 172 -10.97 -0.90 -27.59
CA SER A 172 -12.25 -0.21 -27.39
C SER A 172 -12.22 0.86 -26.30
N ASP A 173 -11.18 0.90 -25.47
CA ASP A 173 -11.09 1.86 -24.38
C ASP A 173 -10.84 3.28 -24.91
N PRO A 174 -11.36 4.32 -24.25
CA PRO A 174 -11.05 5.69 -24.62
C PRO A 174 -9.55 6.00 -24.39
N SER A 175 -8.99 6.94 -25.15
CA SER A 175 -7.55 7.24 -25.12
C SER A 175 -7.02 7.59 -23.72
N TRP A 176 -7.82 8.27 -22.90
CA TRP A 176 -7.45 8.57 -21.51
C TRP A 176 -7.30 7.32 -20.64
N ARG A 177 -8.08 6.26 -20.89
CA ARG A 177 -7.98 5.01 -20.14
C ARG A 177 -6.75 4.23 -20.58
N GLN A 178 -6.53 4.13 -21.89
CA GLN A 178 -5.32 3.52 -22.46
C GLN A 178 -4.04 4.20 -21.94
N ALA A 179 -4.02 5.55 -21.92
CA ALA A 179 -2.90 6.32 -21.37
C ALA A 179 -2.71 6.08 -19.86
N ALA A 180 -3.80 6.01 -19.09
CA ALA A 180 -3.72 5.73 -17.66
C ALA A 180 -3.13 4.34 -17.39
N ASP A 181 -3.64 3.30 -18.07
CA ASP A 181 -3.18 1.92 -17.89
C ASP A 181 -1.71 1.76 -18.33
N TYR A 182 -1.31 2.40 -19.43
CA TYR A 182 0.07 2.37 -19.88
C TYR A 182 1.03 3.09 -18.92
N VAL A 183 0.68 4.30 -18.47
CA VAL A 183 1.53 5.08 -17.55
C VAL A 183 1.61 4.41 -16.18
N ALA A 184 0.52 3.84 -15.68
CA ALA A 184 0.50 3.11 -14.40
C ALA A 184 1.32 1.81 -14.44
N GLY A 185 1.51 1.22 -15.63
CA GLY A 185 2.35 0.03 -15.83
C GLY A 185 3.84 0.33 -16.00
N MET A 186 4.27 1.60 -16.02
CA MET A 186 5.67 1.96 -16.17
C MET A 186 6.44 1.75 -14.87
N THR A 187 7.68 1.24 -14.99
CA THR A 187 8.65 1.35 -13.89
C THR A 187 9.17 2.79 -13.79
N ASP A 188 9.60 3.21 -12.59
CA ASP A 188 10.08 4.57 -12.35
C ASP A 188 11.19 4.99 -13.32
N LEU A 189 12.18 4.11 -13.55
CA LEU A 189 13.28 4.37 -14.47
C LEU A 189 12.80 4.56 -15.91
N PHE A 190 11.85 3.73 -16.35
CA PHE A 190 11.27 3.84 -17.69
C PHE A 190 10.46 5.13 -17.86
N ALA A 191 9.64 5.48 -16.86
CA ALA A 191 8.85 6.71 -16.86
C ALA A 191 9.75 7.95 -16.92
N LEU A 192 10.81 8.00 -16.11
CA LEU A 192 11.76 9.11 -16.09
C LEU A 192 12.52 9.26 -17.41
N ASN A 193 13.03 8.16 -17.98
CA ASN A 193 13.73 8.18 -19.27
C ASN A 193 12.79 8.60 -20.41
N THR A 194 11.55 8.10 -20.40
CA THR A 194 10.54 8.48 -21.39
C THR A 194 10.19 9.96 -21.27
N ALA A 195 9.96 10.46 -20.07
CA ALA A 195 9.69 11.87 -19.84
C ALA A 195 10.85 12.75 -20.29
N ALA A 196 12.10 12.37 -20.00
CA ALA A 196 13.29 13.08 -20.45
C ALA A 196 13.37 13.16 -21.98
N ARG A 197 13.10 12.05 -22.69
CA ARG A 197 13.02 12.00 -24.16
C ARG A 197 11.93 12.92 -24.71
N LEU A 198 10.81 13.05 -24.00
CA LEU A 198 9.71 13.96 -24.33
C LEU A 198 9.98 15.42 -23.93
N GLY A 199 11.21 15.74 -23.51
CA GLY A 199 11.62 17.10 -23.21
C GLY A 199 11.32 17.55 -21.79
N PHE A 200 11.03 16.63 -20.85
CA PHE A 200 11.02 16.95 -19.43
C PHE A 200 12.43 17.38 -19.01
N ARG A 201 12.63 18.69 -18.89
CA ARG A 201 13.86 19.28 -18.38
C ARG A 201 13.69 19.60 -16.91
N GLU A 202 14.63 19.17 -16.10
CA GLU A 202 14.72 19.63 -14.73
C GLU A 202 14.96 21.14 -14.74
N LYS A 203 14.08 21.90 -14.07
CA LYS A 203 14.56 23.16 -13.50
C LYS A 203 15.49 22.73 -12.37
N GLY A 204 16.80 22.82 -12.62
CA GLY A 204 17.78 22.77 -11.55
C GLY A 204 17.48 23.87 -10.51
N PRO A 205 18.01 23.73 -9.28
CA PRO A 205 17.98 24.83 -8.32
C PRO A 205 18.59 26.11 -8.91
#